data_AF-N4WSX5-F1
#
_entry.id   AF-N4WSX5-F1
#
_cell.length_a   1.000
_cell.length_b   1.000
_cell.length_c   1.000
_cell.angle_alpha   90.00
_cell.angle_beta   90.00
_cell.angle_gamma   90.00
#
_symmetry.space_group_name_H-M   'P 1'
#
loop_
_entity.id
_entity.type
_entity.pdbx_description
1 polymer ?
#
loop_
_entity_poly.entity_id
_entity_poly.type
_entity_poly.pdbx_seq_one_letter_code
_entity_poly.pdbx_strand_id
1 'polypeptide(L)'
;MQYVIFSIIPLILIFLIGLNQWFFIRYSIDGTKLIFQRRFFFIVHKHTLDIQQIAFVYDITDWRERPKDAQMFGTPGGPYYQSLVFQMKHGDKHMIHIRNVGHLPDKLQAIHPDMPIHISRTFED
;
A
#
# COMPACT_ATOMS: atom_id res chain seq x y z
N MET A 1 8.45 45.07 -12.05
CA MET A 1 8.42 44.01 -11.01
C MET A 1 7.15 43.16 -11.05
N GLN A 2 5.95 43.72 -11.24
CA GLN A 2 4.68 42.97 -11.25
C GLN A 2 4.60 41.84 -12.29
N TYR A 3 5.14 42.02 -13.50
CA TYR A 3 5.12 41.02 -14.58
C TYR A 3 6.02 39.81 -14.35
N VAL A 4 7.03 39.92 -13.48
CA VAL A 4 7.94 38.80 -13.13
C VAL A 4 7.23 37.82 -12.19
N ILE A 5 6.34 38.31 -11.33
CA ILE A 5 5.57 37.48 -10.40
C ILE A 5 4.54 36.63 -11.16
N PHE A 6 3.86 37.22 -12.16
CA PHE A 6 2.87 36.52 -12.98
C PHE A 6 3.47 35.41 -13.87
N SER A 7 4.74 35.50 -14.24
CA SER A 7 5.43 34.47 -15.04
C SER A 7 6.04 33.34 -14.20
N ILE A 8 6.33 33.58 -12.92
CA ILE A 8 6.86 32.55 -11.99
C ILE A 8 5.75 31.64 -11.46
N ILE A 9 4.55 32.16 -11.22
CA ILE A 9 3.39 31.39 -10.73
C ILE A 9 3.07 30.16 -11.60
N PRO A 10 2.93 30.25 -12.94
CA PRO A 10 2.66 29.07 -13.77
C PRO A 10 3.82 28.06 -13.75
N LEU A 11 5.07 28.51 -13.63
CA LEU A 11 6.24 27.65 -13.49
C LEU A 11 6.21 26.87 -12.17
N ILE A 12 5.87 27.53 -11.06
CA ILE A 12 5.70 26.86 -9.75
C ILE A 12 4.54 25.87 -9.80
N LEU A 13 3.41 26.22 -10.44
CA LEU A 13 2.26 25.33 -10.60
C LEU A 13 2.61 24.07 -11.41
N ILE A 14 3.32 24.22 -12.53
CA ILE A 14 3.78 23.08 -13.35
C ILE A 14 4.78 22.23 -12.56
N PHE A 15 5.68 22.87 -11.81
CA PHE A 15 6.66 22.17 -10.97
C PHE A 15 5.98 21.37 -9.85
N LEU A 16 4.97 21.93 -9.19
CA LEU A 16 4.18 21.26 -8.16
C LEU A 16 3.34 20.11 -8.73
N ILE A 17 2.74 20.27 -9.91
CA ILE A 17 2.00 19.21 -10.61
C ILE A 17 2.95 18.07 -11.02
N GLY A 18 4.14 18.43 -11.53
CA GLY A 18 5.18 17.47 -11.93
C GLY A 18 5.71 16.66 -10.74
N LEU A 19 6.01 17.32 -9.62
CA LEU A 19 6.49 16.68 -8.39
C LEU A 19 5.49 15.66 -7.83
N ASN A 20 4.18 15.94 -7.94
CA ASN A 20 3.14 15.08 -7.39
C ASN A 20 3.05 13.70 -8.10
N GLN A 21 3.60 13.57 -9.32
CA GLN A 21 3.64 12.28 -10.04
C GLN A 21 4.85 11.41 -9.68
N TRP A 22 5.81 11.94 -8.92
CA TRP A 22 7.10 11.30 -8.69
C TRP A 22 7.09 10.38 -7.46
N PHE A 23 6.10 10.54 -6.59
CA PHE A 23 5.91 9.72 -5.40
C PHE A 23 4.49 9.16 -5.37
N PHE A 24 4.36 7.88 -5.65
CA PHE A 24 3.09 7.19 -5.43
C PHE A 24 3.34 5.79 -4.87
N ILE A 25 2.39 5.34 -4.05
CA ILE A 25 2.27 3.95 -3.65
C ILE A 25 0.85 3.52 -3.99
N ARG A 26 0.71 2.44 -4.75
CA ARG A 26 -0.58 1.92 -5.20
C ARG A 26 -0.58 0.40 -5.16
N TYR A 27 -1.76 -0.18 -5.08
CA TYR A 27 -1.98 -1.61 -5.27
C TYR A 27 -2.84 -1.84 -6.51
N SER A 28 -2.65 -2.99 -7.14
CA SER A 28 -3.51 -3.50 -8.21
C SER A 28 -3.68 -5.01 -8.05
N ILE A 29 -4.86 -5.51 -8.40
CA ILE A 29 -5.15 -6.95 -8.46
C ILE A 29 -5.13 -7.34 -9.95
N ASP A 30 -4.28 -8.28 -10.30
CA ASP A 30 -4.13 -8.82 -11.66
C ASP A 30 -4.30 -10.33 -11.61
N GLY A 31 -5.53 -10.79 -11.86
CA GLY A 31 -5.92 -12.20 -11.72
C GLY A 31 -5.69 -12.71 -10.29
N THR A 32 -4.71 -13.61 -10.13
CA THR A 32 -4.31 -14.20 -8.84
C THR A 32 -3.19 -13.43 -8.13
N LYS A 33 -2.73 -12.31 -8.70
CA LYS A 33 -1.60 -11.55 -8.16
C LYS A 33 -2.06 -10.23 -7.56
N LEU A 34 -1.60 -9.97 -6.35
CA LEU A 34 -1.72 -8.69 -5.68
C LEU A 34 -0.40 -7.94 -5.81
N ILE A 35 -0.40 -6.86 -6.55
CA ILE A 35 0.80 -6.11 -6.92
C ILE A 35 0.81 -4.79 -6.19
N PHE A 36 1.83 -4.56 -5.36
CA PHE A 36 2.12 -3.29 -4.73
C PHE A 36 3.22 -2.58 -5.49
N GLN A 37 2.94 -1.39 -5.99
CA GLN A 37 3.89 -0.57 -6.73
C GLN A 37 4.20 0.69 -5.94
N ARG A 38 5.48 0.90 -5.64
CA ARG A 38 6.02 2.16 -5.12
C ARG A 38 6.89 2.81 -6.18
N ARG A 39 6.60 4.06 -6.53
CA ARG A 39 7.48 4.91 -7.34
C ARG A 39 8.14 5.94 -6.45
N PHE A 40 9.46 6.03 -6.55
CA PHE A 40 10.27 7.06 -5.95
C PHE A 40 11.15 7.64 -7.07
N PHE A 41 10.82 8.85 -7.54
CA PHE A 41 11.42 9.45 -8.74
C PHE A 41 11.28 8.56 -9.99
N PHE A 42 12.40 8.12 -10.58
CA PHE A 42 12.44 7.25 -11.76
C PHE A 42 12.43 5.75 -11.42
N ILE A 43 12.59 5.41 -10.13
CA ILE A 43 12.69 4.01 -9.71
C ILE A 43 11.30 3.50 -9.32
N VAL A 44 10.89 2.42 -9.99
CA VAL A 44 9.65 1.70 -9.69
C VAL A 44 10.00 0.39 -9.02
N HIS A 45 9.60 0.26 -7.75
CA HIS A 45 9.64 -1.01 -7.03
C HIS A 45 8.27 -1.67 -7.12
N LYS A 46 8.26 -2.96 -7.48
CA LYS A 46 7.07 -3.80 -7.48
C LYS A 46 7.27 -4.92 -6.48
N HIS A 47 6.28 -5.11 -5.62
CA HIS A 47 6.16 -6.27 -4.75
C HIS A 47 4.92 -7.03 -5.13
N THR A 48 5.03 -8.33 -5.32
CA THR A 48 3.92 -9.16 -5.80
C THR A 48 3.66 -10.25 -4.78
N LEU A 49 2.41 -10.36 -4.36
CA LEU A 49 1.91 -11.46 -3.55
C LEU A 49 0.99 -12.33 -4.39
N ASP A 50 1.08 -13.64 -4.22
CA ASP A 50 0.11 -14.58 -4.76
C ASP A 50 -1.09 -14.66 -3.81
N ILE A 51 -2.28 -14.30 -4.31
CA ILE A 51 -3.51 -14.25 -3.52
C ILE A 51 -3.86 -15.64 -2.97
N GLN A 52 -3.61 -16.71 -3.74
CA GLN A 52 -3.92 -18.08 -3.31
C GLN A 52 -3.01 -18.56 -2.18
N GLN A 53 -1.87 -17.90 -2.01
CA GLN A 53 -0.91 -18.19 -0.95
C GLN A 53 -1.17 -17.38 0.32
N ILE A 54 -2.11 -16.43 0.31
CA ILE A 54 -2.48 -15.70 1.52
C ILE A 54 -3.36 -16.63 2.39
N ALA A 55 -2.93 -16.89 3.61
CA ALA A 55 -3.67 -17.65 4.61
C ALA A 55 -4.58 -16.74 5.45
N PHE A 56 -4.03 -15.61 5.92
CA PHE A 56 -4.73 -14.69 6.81
C PHE A 56 -4.38 -13.23 6.49
N VAL A 57 -5.32 -12.33 6.76
CA VAL A 57 -5.14 -10.88 6.58
C VAL A 57 -5.49 -10.17 7.88
N TYR A 58 -4.50 -9.69 8.60
CA TYR A 58 -4.69 -8.98 9.86
C TYR A 58 -4.79 -7.48 9.60
N ASP A 59 -5.81 -6.84 10.17
CA ASP A 59 -5.95 -5.37 10.16
C ASP A 59 -5.38 -4.81 11.46
N ILE A 60 -4.24 -4.12 11.36
CA ILE A 60 -3.56 -3.55 12.53
C ILE A 60 -3.75 -2.05 12.56
N THR A 61 -4.14 -1.53 13.73
CA THR A 61 -4.45 -0.10 13.89
C THR A 61 -3.18 0.73 14.01
N ASP A 62 -2.17 0.23 14.73
CA ASP A 62 -0.85 0.85 14.81
C ASP A 62 0.17 0.06 13.97
N TRP A 63 0.86 0.74 13.06
CA TRP A 63 1.93 0.13 12.26
C TRP A 63 3.11 -0.35 13.12
N ARG A 64 3.23 0.15 14.35
CA ARG A 64 4.26 -0.26 15.32
C ARG A 64 4.00 -1.65 15.91
N GLU A 65 2.76 -2.13 15.86
CA GLU A 65 2.37 -3.48 16.29
C GLU A 65 2.73 -4.56 15.25
N ARG A 66 3.43 -4.18 14.18
CA ARG A 66 3.81 -5.13 13.14
C ARG A 66 4.65 -6.28 13.71
N PRO A 67 4.48 -7.51 13.20
CA PRO A 67 5.38 -8.61 13.50
C PRO A 67 6.81 -8.23 13.09
N LYS A 68 7.79 -8.59 13.93
CA LYS A 68 9.21 -8.22 13.71
C LYS A 68 9.77 -8.82 12.41
N ASP A 69 9.22 -9.96 12.00
CA ASP A 69 9.52 -10.70 10.78
C ASP A 69 8.73 -10.24 9.56
N ALA A 70 7.76 -9.32 9.71
CA ALA A 70 6.96 -8.85 8.59
C ALA A 70 7.73 -7.90 7.67
N GLN A 71 7.79 -8.26 6.38
CA GLN A 71 8.31 -7.38 5.33
C GLN A 71 7.36 -6.21 5.12
N MET A 72 7.82 -4.99 5.40
CA MET A 72 7.00 -3.78 5.31
C MET A 72 7.09 -3.13 3.93
N PHE A 73 5.94 -2.89 3.31
CA PHE A 73 5.78 -2.10 2.09
C PHE A 73 4.85 -0.92 2.35
N GLY A 74 5.35 0.29 2.08
CA GLY A 74 4.58 1.51 2.32
C GLY A 74 5.41 2.63 2.90
N THR A 75 4.73 3.63 3.46
CA THR A 75 5.38 4.77 4.13
C THR A 75 4.97 4.79 5.60
N PRO A 76 5.85 4.42 6.54
CA PRO A 76 5.51 4.36 7.97
C PRO A 76 5.08 5.73 8.51
N GLY A 77 4.08 5.73 9.40
CA GLY A 77 3.65 6.94 10.12
C GLY A 77 2.88 7.96 9.29
N GLY A 78 2.38 7.59 8.11
CA GLY A 78 1.52 8.46 7.31
C GLY A 78 0.20 8.71 8.03
N PRO A 79 -0.21 9.98 8.30
CA PRO A 79 -1.57 10.23 8.76
C PRO A 79 -2.54 9.70 7.70
N TYR A 80 -3.60 9.01 8.13
CA TYR A 80 -4.60 8.36 7.26
C TYR A 80 -4.13 7.10 6.51
N TYR A 81 -2.99 6.52 6.88
CA TYR A 81 -2.55 5.25 6.31
C TYR A 81 -3.06 4.11 7.20
N GLN A 82 -3.56 3.07 6.56
CA GLN A 82 -4.00 1.85 7.23
C GLN A 82 -2.95 0.77 7.02
N SER A 83 -2.94 -0.24 7.90
CA SER A 83 -1.93 -1.30 7.87
C SER A 83 -2.63 -2.66 7.77
N LEU A 84 -2.30 -3.42 6.73
CA LEU A 84 -2.71 -4.81 6.63
C LEU A 84 -1.49 -5.71 6.67
N VAL A 85 -1.56 -6.79 7.44
CA VAL A 85 -0.53 -7.84 7.45
C VAL A 85 -1.09 -9.07 6.79
N PHE A 86 -0.48 -9.44 5.67
CA PHE A 86 -0.77 -10.67 4.93
C PHE A 86 0.16 -11.76 5.45
N GLN A 87 -0.41 -12.78 6.07
CA GLN A 87 0.31 -14.00 6.40
C GLN A 87 0.12 -15.00 5.28
N MET A 88 1.24 -15.45 4.71
CA MET A 88 1.27 -16.44 3.65
C MET A 88 1.18 -17.85 4.26
N LYS A 89 0.69 -18.82 3.48
CA LYS A 89 0.62 -20.25 3.86
C LYS A 89 2.00 -20.83 4.22
N HIS A 90 3.05 -20.28 3.65
CA HIS A 90 4.44 -20.66 3.93
C HIS A 90 5.02 -20.02 5.20
N GLY A 91 4.24 -19.19 5.90
CA GLY A 91 4.65 -18.52 7.15
C GLY A 91 5.22 -17.12 6.96
N ASP A 92 5.57 -16.72 5.74
CA ASP A 92 6.02 -15.36 5.43
C ASP A 92 4.94 -14.33 5.78
N LYS A 93 5.36 -13.20 6.36
CA LYS A 93 4.46 -12.10 6.70
C LYS A 93 4.82 -10.86 5.88
N HIS A 94 3.83 -10.27 5.24
CA HIS A 94 3.98 -9.03 4.48
C HIS A 94 3.05 -7.97 5.03
N MET A 95 3.61 -6.89 5.54
CA MET A 95 2.85 -5.75 6.00
C MET A 95 2.77 -4.70 4.91
N ILE A 96 1.56 -4.24 4.61
CA ILE A 96 1.29 -3.16 3.68
C ILE A 96 0.71 -1.97 4.44
N HIS A 97 1.39 -0.83 4.40
CA HIS A 97 0.97 0.38 5.09
C HIS A 97 0.83 1.54 4.11
N ILE A 98 -0.38 1.70 3.56
CA ILE A 98 -0.69 2.65 2.50
C ILE A 98 -2.10 3.24 2.70
N ARG A 99 -2.38 4.36 2.04
CA ARG A 99 -3.71 4.96 2.08
C ARG A 99 -4.75 4.04 1.42
N ASN A 100 -5.95 3.96 2.00
CA ASN A 100 -7.09 3.19 1.50
C ASN A 100 -6.83 1.67 1.35
N VAL A 101 -5.86 1.11 2.09
CA VAL A 101 -5.60 -0.33 2.06
C VAL A 101 -6.65 -1.13 2.82
N GLY A 102 -7.37 -0.53 3.78
CA GLY A 102 -8.41 -1.22 4.54
C GLY A 102 -9.59 -1.72 3.70
N HIS A 103 -9.77 -1.20 2.47
CA HIS A 103 -10.77 -1.71 1.51
C HIS A 103 -10.28 -2.89 0.67
N LEU A 104 -9.00 -3.25 0.78
CA LEU A 104 -8.40 -4.33 0.01
C LEU A 104 -8.97 -5.72 0.36
N PRO A 105 -9.23 -6.07 1.64
CA PRO A 105 -9.84 -7.35 2.00
C PRO A 105 -11.21 -7.52 1.35
N ASP A 106 -12.06 -6.48 1.41
CA ASP A 106 -13.40 -6.49 0.76
C ASP A 106 -13.28 -6.71 -0.75
N LYS A 107 -12.32 -6.02 -1.40
CA LYS A 107 -12.06 -6.20 -2.84
C LYS A 107 -11.53 -7.59 -3.17
N LEU A 108 -10.67 -8.16 -2.32
CA LEU A 108 -10.17 -9.51 -2.51
C LEU A 108 -11.30 -10.53 -2.36
N GLN A 109 -12.18 -10.39 -1.36
CA GLN A 109 -13.33 -11.27 -1.18
C GLN A 109 -14.33 -11.18 -2.34
N ALA A 110 -14.54 -9.98 -2.89
CA ALA A 110 -15.42 -9.78 -4.03
C ALA A 110 -14.90 -10.47 -5.32
N ILE A 111 -13.58 -10.56 -5.49
CA ILE A 111 -12.94 -11.15 -6.68
C ILE A 111 -12.67 -12.65 -6.47
N HIS A 112 -12.35 -13.05 -5.24
CA HIS A 112 -12.01 -14.42 -4.83
C HIS A 112 -12.85 -14.81 -3.61
N PRO A 113 -14.16 -15.10 -3.78
CA PRO A 113 -15.08 -15.36 -2.66
C PRO A 113 -14.73 -16.63 -1.88
N ASP A 114 -14.00 -17.56 -2.50
CA ASP A 114 -13.60 -18.84 -1.92
C ASP A 114 -12.37 -18.71 -1.01
N MET A 115 -11.78 -17.52 -0.94
CA MET A 115 -10.61 -17.25 -0.10
C MET A 115 -11.05 -16.95 1.34
N PRO A 116 -10.55 -17.68 2.35
CA PRO A 116 -10.85 -17.37 3.74
C PRO A 116 -10.08 -16.11 4.17
N ILE A 117 -10.69 -14.95 4.00
CA ILE A 117 -10.15 -13.69 4.49
C ILE A 117 -10.62 -13.52 5.94
N HIS A 118 -9.86 -14.07 6.88
CA HIS A 118 -10.09 -13.74 8.29
C HIS A 118 -9.46 -12.40 8.60
N ILE A 119 -10.29 -11.36 8.68
CA ILE A 119 -9.90 -10.04 9.15
C ILE A 119 -9.88 -10.08 10.67
N SER A 120 -8.74 -10.46 11.23
CA SER A 120 -8.52 -10.36 12.68
C SER A 120 -7.80 -9.04 13.00
N ARG A 121 -8.21 -8.40 14.09
CA ARG A 121 -7.54 -7.21 14.65
C ARG A 121 -6.42 -7.57 15.63
N THR A 122 -6.24 -8.86 15.89
CA THR A 122 -5.28 -9.38 16.87
C THR A 122 -4.50 -10.51 16.19
N PHE A 123 -3.18 -10.47 16.29
CA PHE A 123 -2.37 -11.64 15.95
C PHE A 123 -2.65 -12.70 17.03
N GLU A 124 -3.17 -13.85 16.62
CA GLU A 124 -3.17 -15.03 17.49
C GLU A 124 -1.81 -15.71 17.29
N ASP A 125 -1.07 -15.86 18.39
CA ASP A 125 0.21 -16.58 18.47
C ASP A 125 0.03 -18.09 18.22
#